data_AF-A0A1Y3BEU7-F1
#
_entry.id   AF-A0A1Y3BEU7-F1
#
_cell.length_a   1.000
_cell.length_b   1.000
_cell.length_c   1.000
_cell.angle_alpha   90.00
_cell.angle_beta   90.00
_cell.angle_gamma   90.00
#
_symmetry.space_group_name_H-M   'P 1'
#
loop_
_entity.id
_entity.type
_entity.pdbx_description
1 polymer ?
#
loop_
_entity_poly.entity_id
_entity_poly.type
_entity_poly.pdbx_seq_one_letter_code
_entity_poly.pdbx_strand_id
1 'polypeptide(L)'
;LLIENFTDDKTAENIKDAVKSSHDNHQSFICCYVFVVLDRQLLSHFIRFFLLESNSTQQRWATHSLLYMFYESLQPIQQEQFLSLFWQLWPSITSYGKRASQFVDLLGYFTLSISKLQHSDPNSARLQTNTERSYADSAIGLLRYQNQVLARHPNSNIYNSLQSLLDLNGYYLETEPCLICNNPEVDFVAVKLSAMKLDSRFTINTQIVKLNGAHTISKITVKISELKKSKMVKTLCIYYNNRCVQSVVELKNKNTVWYKAKQITLAPSQSEVKIEFTLPIVACNLMIEYSDFYEQSHLSTETLQCPRCSSVVLANPGVCTNCGENVFQCHKCRAINYDEKDPFLCNSCGFCKYAKFDYVLTARFTASAVESIENEEDRAKAVQTINTLLDKADRLYKIILSIRPTLENLLLFSQDYHSTLYGSD
;
A
#
# COMPACT_ATOMS: atom_id res chain seq x y z
N LEU A 1 -2.75 -34.98 11.67
CA LEU A 1 -3.69 -35.94 11.06
C LEU A 1 -4.96 -35.96 11.90
N LEU A 2 -5.91 -35.11 11.54
CA LEU A 2 -7.36 -35.22 11.70
C LEU A 2 -7.91 -33.94 11.06
N ILE A 3 -8.42 -34.09 9.83
CA ILE A 3 -9.04 -33.03 9.04
C ILE A 3 -10.46 -32.91 9.57
N GLU A 4 -10.73 -31.94 10.44
CA GLU A 4 -12.10 -31.57 10.77
C GLU A 4 -12.59 -30.60 9.70
N ASN A 5 -13.19 -31.15 8.64
CA ASN A 5 -14.07 -30.38 7.78
C ASN A 5 -15.25 -29.86 8.60
N PHE A 6 -15.77 -28.67 8.30
CA PHE A 6 -16.95 -28.07 8.95
C PHE A 6 -18.27 -28.82 8.69
N THR A 7 -18.23 -30.07 8.20
CA THR A 7 -19.41 -30.81 7.76
C THR A 7 -19.41 -32.24 8.28
N ASP A 8 -20.43 -32.57 9.07
CA ASP A 8 -20.98 -33.93 9.11
C ASP A 8 -21.78 -34.17 7.82
N ASP A 9 -21.71 -35.36 7.21
CA ASP A 9 -22.38 -35.68 5.94
C ASP A 9 -23.90 -35.43 5.96
N LYS A 10 -24.53 -35.40 7.15
CA LYS A 10 -25.96 -35.12 7.33
C LYS A 10 -26.31 -33.64 7.21
N THR A 11 -25.36 -32.71 7.40
CA THR A 11 -25.61 -31.27 7.28
C THR A 11 -25.69 -30.83 5.81
N ALA A 12 -25.01 -31.54 4.91
CA ALA A 12 -25.04 -31.27 3.47
C ALA A 12 -26.39 -31.61 2.81
N GLU A 13 -27.10 -32.62 3.29
CA GLU A 13 -28.44 -32.99 2.79
C GLU A 13 -29.53 -32.03 3.29
N ASN A 14 -29.48 -31.61 4.55
CA ASN A 14 -30.44 -30.64 5.10
C ASN A 14 -30.37 -29.25 4.45
N ILE A 15 -29.20 -28.89 3.90
CA ILE A 15 -29.05 -27.63 3.14
C ILE A 15 -29.86 -27.69 1.84
N LYS A 16 -29.98 -28.85 1.16
CA LYS A 16 -30.77 -28.99 -0.09
C LYS A 16 -32.26 -28.78 0.13
N ASP A 17 -32.79 -29.15 1.29
CA ASP A 17 -34.22 -28.98 1.59
C ASP A 17 -34.56 -27.56 2.08
N ALA A 18 -33.58 -26.84 2.65
CA ALA A 18 -33.69 -25.40 2.93
C ALA A 18 -33.64 -24.52 1.67
N VAL A 19 -33.20 -25.05 0.51
CA VAL A 19 -33.14 -24.32 -0.79
C VAL A 19 -34.51 -23.87 -1.30
N LYS A 20 -35.61 -24.44 -0.80
CA LYS A 20 -36.95 -24.18 -1.36
C LYS A 20 -37.74 -23.05 -0.70
N SER A 21 -37.32 -22.47 0.43
CA SER A 21 -38.23 -21.65 1.24
C SER A 21 -37.79 -20.24 1.66
N SER A 22 -36.71 -19.65 1.12
CA SER A 22 -36.49 -18.21 1.36
C SER A 22 -35.91 -17.46 0.17
N HIS A 23 -36.68 -16.47 -0.30
CA HIS A 23 -36.22 -15.42 -1.21
C HIS A 23 -35.50 -14.29 -0.44
N ASP A 24 -35.12 -14.51 0.81
CA ASP A 24 -34.40 -13.54 1.64
C ASP A 24 -32.89 -13.63 1.41
N ASN A 25 -32.39 -12.62 0.71
CA ASN A 25 -30.99 -12.23 0.53
C ASN A 25 -30.03 -13.27 -0.04
N HIS A 26 -29.88 -13.24 -1.37
CA HIS A 26 -28.79 -13.87 -2.13
C HIS A 26 -27.39 -13.71 -1.49
N GLN A 27 -27.17 -12.61 -0.76
CA GLN A 27 -25.94 -12.34 -0.01
C GLN A 27 -25.73 -13.29 1.18
N SER A 28 -26.78 -13.59 1.97
CA SER A 28 -26.71 -14.51 3.10
C SER A 28 -26.42 -15.94 2.63
N PHE A 29 -27.05 -16.34 1.52
CA PHE A 29 -26.78 -17.62 0.85
C PHE A 29 -25.30 -17.76 0.46
N ILE A 30 -24.72 -16.74 -0.18
CA ILE A 30 -23.31 -16.75 -0.58
C ILE A 30 -22.41 -16.85 0.66
N CYS A 31 -22.69 -16.09 1.72
CA CYS A 31 -21.89 -16.13 2.95
C CYS A 31 -21.88 -17.51 3.61
N CYS A 32 -23.06 -18.14 3.72
CA CYS A 32 -23.20 -19.50 4.24
C CYS A 32 -22.47 -20.53 3.37
N TYR A 33 -22.65 -20.46 2.05
CA TYR A 33 -22.00 -21.37 1.13
C TYR A 33 -20.47 -21.25 1.19
N VAL A 34 -19.97 -20.01 1.21
CA VAL A 34 -18.54 -19.71 1.34
C VAL A 34 -18.00 -20.27 2.65
N PHE A 35 -18.69 -20.11 3.79
CA PHE A 35 -18.24 -20.66 5.07
C PHE A 35 -18.19 -22.20 5.08
N VAL A 36 -19.18 -22.87 4.49
CA VAL A 36 -19.23 -24.34 4.43
C VAL A 36 -18.11 -24.91 3.54
N VAL A 37 -17.77 -24.21 2.45
CA VAL A 37 -16.72 -24.63 1.51
C VAL A 37 -15.32 -24.24 1.98
N LEU A 38 -15.19 -23.16 2.76
CA LEU A 38 -13.90 -22.68 3.23
C LEU A 38 -13.33 -23.61 4.31
N ASP A 39 -12.12 -24.07 4.07
CA ASP A 39 -11.33 -24.74 5.09
C ASP A 39 -11.04 -23.80 6.28
N ARG A 40 -11.05 -24.37 7.49
CA ARG A 40 -10.81 -23.65 8.74
C ARG A 40 -9.42 -23.00 8.77
N GLN A 41 -8.40 -23.66 8.24
CA GLN A 41 -7.05 -23.08 8.22
C GLN A 41 -6.97 -21.92 7.23
N LEU A 42 -7.62 -22.06 6.07
CA LEU A 42 -7.70 -20.98 5.09
C LEU A 42 -8.42 -19.74 5.65
N LEU A 43 -9.54 -19.93 6.36
CA LEU A 43 -10.24 -18.85 7.05
C LEU A 43 -9.38 -18.22 8.16
N SER A 44 -8.69 -19.04 8.96
CA SER A 44 -7.74 -18.55 9.96
C SER A 44 -6.62 -17.70 9.33
N HIS A 45 -6.08 -18.13 8.18
CA HIS A 45 -5.06 -17.42 7.44
C HIS A 45 -5.61 -16.11 6.86
N PHE A 46 -6.83 -16.13 6.34
CA PHE A 46 -7.53 -14.94 5.84
C PHE A 46 -7.70 -13.89 6.95
N ILE A 47 -8.18 -14.29 8.13
CA ILE A 47 -8.33 -13.40 9.29
C ILE A 47 -6.96 -12.84 9.70
N ARG A 48 -5.93 -13.68 9.83
CA ARG A 48 -4.58 -13.21 10.18
C ARG A 48 -4.04 -12.22 9.16
N PHE A 49 -4.08 -12.56 7.88
CA PHE A 49 -3.48 -11.76 6.83
C PHE A 49 -4.19 -10.40 6.65
N PHE A 50 -5.52 -10.41 6.51
CA PHE A 50 -6.26 -9.20 6.17
C PHE A 50 -6.72 -8.39 7.37
N LEU A 51 -7.03 -9.03 8.51
CA LEU A 51 -7.52 -8.33 9.69
C LEU A 51 -6.41 -7.99 10.69
N LEU A 52 -5.36 -8.81 10.83
CA LEU A 52 -4.32 -8.61 11.85
C LEU A 52 -3.00 -8.10 11.27
N GLU A 53 -2.50 -8.68 10.18
CA GLU A 53 -1.21 -8.36 9.58
C GLU A 53 -1.25 -7.12 8.70
N SER A 54 -2.36 -6.91 7.97
CA SER A 54 -2.49 -5.77 7.07
C SER A 54 -2.30 -4.45 7.79
N ASN A 55 -1.38 -3.64 7.26
CA ASN A 55 -1.19 -2.26 7.70
C ASN A 55 -2.34 -1.35 7.29
N SER A 56 -3.10 -1.69 6.24
CA SER A 56 -4.13 -0.79 5.74
C SER A 56 -5.36 -0.81 6.63
N THR A 57 -5.68 0.32 7.27
CA THR A 57 -6.87 0.46 8.10
C THR A 57 -8.14 0.24 7.28
N GLN A 58 -8.16 0.71 6.04
CA GLN A 58 -9.28 0.48 5.12
C GLN A 58 -9.49 -1.01 4.82
N GLN A 59 -8.41 -1.77 4.58
CA GLN A 59 -8.51 -3.22 4.36
C GLN A 59 -9.03 -3.93 5.61
N ARG A 60 -8.52 -3.59 6.81
CA ARG A 60 -9.00 -4.17 8.06
C ARG A 60 -10.49 -3.91 8.29
N TRP A 61 -10.99 -2.70 7.99
CA TRP A 61 -12.43 -2.40 8.09
C TRP A 61 -13.27 -3.14 7.05
N ALA A 62 -12.81 -3.26 5.81
CA ALA A 62 -13.50 -4.04 4.79
C ALA A 62 -13.59 -5.53 5.19
N THR A 63 -12.50 -6.09 5.71
CA THR A 63 -12.46 -7.45 6.24
C THR A 63 -13.33 -7.61 7.47
N HIS A 64 -13.34 -6.63 8.37
CA HIS A 64 -14.23 -6.60 9.53
C HIS A 64 -15.69 -6.69 9.10
N SER A 65 -16.13 -5.84 8.18
CA SER A 65 -17.50 -5.83 7.68
C SER A 65 -17.86 -7.15 7.00
N LEU A 66 -16.94 -7.75 6.24
CA LEU A 66 -17.16 -9.07 5.63
C LEU A 66 -17.35 -10.17 6.68
N LEU A 67 -16.50 -10.21 7.71
CA LEU A 67 -16.58 -11.23 8.77
C LEU A 67 -17.82 -11.05 9.65
N TYR A 68 -18.23 -9.80 9.90
CA TYR A 68 -19.50 -9.49 10.53
C TYR A 68 -20.68 -10.04 9.71
N MET A 69 -20.72 -9.74 8.41
CA MET A 69 -21.77 -10.24 7.51
C MET A 69 -21.80 -11.77 7.42
N PHE A 70 -20.63 -12.41 7.45
CA PHE A 70 -20.54 -13.86 7.55
C PHE A 70 -21.23 -14.33 8.81
N TYR A 71 -20.81 -13.87 9.98
CA TYR A 71 -21.37 -14.28 11.26
C TYR A 71 -22.90 -14.11 11.34
N GLU A 72 -23.44 -12.97 10.91
CA GLU A 72 -24.89 -12.69 10.92
C GLU A 72 -25.68 -13.62 9.98
N SER A 73 -25.03 -14.16 8.94
CA SER A 73 -25.67 -15.08 8.00
C SER A 73 -25.64 -16.54 8.48
N LEU A 74 -24.73 -16.90 9.38
CA LEU A 74 -24.50 -18.27 9.84
C LEU A 74 -25.59 -18.79 10.78
N GLN A 75 -25.80 -20.11 10.77
CA GLN A 75 -26.65 -20.80 11.76
C GLN A 75 -25.98 -20.81 13.14
N PRO A 76 -26.73 -20.95 14.26
CA PRO A 76 -26.17 -20.87 15.61
C PRO A 76 -24.96 -21.78 15.87
N ILE A 77 -25.00 -23.03 15.37
CA ILE A 77 -23.88 -23.99 15.51
C ILE A 77 -22.63 -23.49 14.75
N GLN A 78 -22.83 -22.91 13.57
CA GLN A 78 -21.74 -22.35 12.77
C GLN A 78 -21.20 -21.06 13.38
N GLN A 79 -22.05 -20.25 14.00
CA GLN A 79 -21.65 -19.07 14.78
C GLN A 79 -20.74 -19.45 15.95
N GLU A 80 -21.06 -20.52 16.68
CA GLU A 80 -20.18 -21.04 17.75
C GLU A 80 -18.83 -21.50 17.22
N GLN A 81 -18.83 -22.23 16.10
CA GLN A 81 -17.58 -22.66 15.44
C GLN A 81 -16.75 -21.45 14.98
N PHE A 82 -17.39 -20.42 14.42
CA PHE A 82 -16.74 -19.17 14.03
C PHE A 82 -16.17 -18.43 15.24
N LEU A 83 -16.94 -18.32 16.34
CA LEU A 83 -16.48 -17.73 17.59
C LEU A 83 -15.28 -18.50 18.19
N SER A 84 -15.33 -19.83 18.16
CA SER A 84 -14.23 -20.68 18.64
C SER A 84 -12.92 -20.43 17.88
N LEU A 85 -13.00 -20.12 16.59
CA LEU A 85 -11.85 -19.75 15.77
C LEU A 85 -11.24 -18.42 16.22
N PHE A 86 -12.06 -17.42 16.56
CA PHE A 86 -11.56 -16.15 17.10
C PHE A 86 -10.89 -16.36 18.47
N TRP A 87 -11.52 -17.11 19.39
CA TRP A 87 -10.89 -17.39 20.69
C TRP A 87 -9.62 -18.24 20.58
N GLN A 88 -9.49 -19.08 19.55
CA GLN A 88 -8.24 -19.78 19.23
C GLN A 88 -7.13 -18.82 18.78
N LEU A 89 -7.49 -17.71 18.11
CA LEU A 89 -6.55 -16.68 17.67
C LEU A 89 -6.18 -15.70 18.80
N TRP A 90 -7.00 -15.60 19.85
CA TRP A 90 -6.81 -14.67 20.97
C TRP A 90 -5.39 -14.67 21.58
N PRO A 91 -4.74 -15.81 21.87
CA PRO A 91 -3.40 -15.82 22.47
C PRO A 91 -2.34 -15.13 21.57
N SER A 92 -2.54 -15.16 20.25
CA SER A 92 -1.61 -14.56 19.28
C SER A 92 -1.79 -13.06 19.09
N ILE A 93 -2.85 -12.46 19.66
CA ILE A 93 -3.26 -11.09 19.33
C ILE A 93 -2.24 -10.02 19.74
N THR A 94 -1.45 -10.32 20.76
CA THR A 94 -0.44 -9.42 21.34
C THR A 94 0.67 -9.11 20.36
N SER A 95 0.93 -10.01 19.40
CA SER A 95 1.89 -9.81 18.30
C SER A 95 1.44 -8.83 17.22
N TYR A 96 0.20 -8.30 17.30
CA TYR A 96 -0.37 -7.40 16.28
C TYR A 96 -0.66 -5.98 16.81
N GLY A 97 -0.57 -5.74 18.12
CA GLY A 97 -0.71 -4.43 18.76
C GLY A 97 -1.95 -3.66 18.28
N LYS A 98 -1.78 -2.42 17.81
CA LYS A 98 -2.90 -1.56 17.37
C LYS A 98 -3.74 -2.14 16.21
N ARG A 99 -3.17 -3.04 15.40
CA ARG A 99 -3.88 -3.66 14.27
C ARG A 99 -4.98 -4.62 14.73
N ALA A 100 -4.91 -5.09 15.97
CA ALA A 100 -5.90 -6.00 16.56
C ALA A 100 -7.25 -5.36 16.88
N SER A 101 -7.38 -4.02 16.86
CA SER A 101 -8.59 -3.32 17.31
C SER A 101 -9.88 -3.84 16.64
N GLN A 102 -9.90 -3.98 15.32
CA GLN A 102 -11.06 -4.52 14.60
C GLN A 102 -11.36 -5.98 14.95
N PHE A 103 -10.34 -6.79 15.23
CA PHE A 103 -10.54 -8.17 15.67
C PHE A 103 -11.19 -8.22 17.05
N VAL A 104 -10.72 -7.40 17.99
CA VAL A 104 -11.23 -7.35 19.36
C VAL A 104 -12.70 -6.90 19.37
N ASP A 105 -13.05 -5.94 18.53
CA ASP A 105 -14.43 -5.49 18.33
C ASP A 105 -15.36 -6.63 17.89
N LEU A 106 -14.97 -7.37 16.84
CA LEU A 106 -15.72 -8.55 16.39
C LEU A 106 -15.83 -9.63 17.45
N LEU A 107 -14.72 -9.94 18.14
CA LEU A 107 -14.71 -10.95 19.20
C LEU A 107 -15.68 -10.59 20.33
N GLY A 108 -15.70 -9.31 20.73
CA GLY A 108 -16.65 -8.78 21.71
C GLY A 108 -18.09 -8.93 21.24
N TYR A 109 -18.39 -8.51 20.00
CA TYR A 109 -19.72 -8.64 19.42
C TYR A 109 -20.19 -10.10 19.34
N PHE A 110 -19.38 -11.00 18.77
CA PHE A 110 -19.75 -12.41 18.61
C PHE A 110 -19.97 -13.10 19.95
N THR A 111 -19.12 -12.82 20.95
CA THR A 111 -19.27 -13.38 22.30
C THR A 111 -20.61 -12.94 22.92
N LEU A 112 -20.97 -11.66 22.81
CA LEU A 112 -22.22 -11.13 23.36
C LEU A 112 -23.46 -11.60 22.58
N SER A 113 -23.34 -11.80 21.27
CA SER A 113 -24.45 -12.22 20.41
C SER A 113 -24.85 -13.68 20.64
N ILE A 114 -23.89 -14.60 20.81
CA ILE A 114 -24.18 -15.99 21.19
C ILE A 114 -24.82 -16.08 22.58
N SER A 115 -24.35 -15.31 23.56
CA SER A 115 -24.97 -15.26 24.89
C SER A 115 -26.47 -14.92 24.81
N LYS A 116 -26.87 -13.98 23.92
CA LYS A 116 -28.28 -13.58 23.75
C LYS A 116 -29.16 -14.67 23.11
N LEU A 117 -28.66 -15.41 22.13
CA LEU A 117 -29.45 -16.39 21.35
C LEU A 117 -29.84 -17.64 22.16
N GLN A 118 -29.04 -18.00 23.16
CA GLN A 118 -29.16 -19.27 23.89
C GLN A 118 -29.85 -19.17 25.25
N HIS A 119 -30.30 -17.97 25.66
CA HIS A 119 -31.10 -17.79 26.90
C HIS A 119 -32.53 -18.37 26.83
N SER A 120 -32.88 -19.06 25.74
CA SER A 120 -34.21 -19.64 25.48
C SER A 120 -34.38 -21.08 26.01
N ASP A 121 -33.31 -21.80 26.39
CA ASP A 121 -33.37 -23.21 26.85
C ASP A 121 -32.58 -23.47 28.17
N PRO A 122 -33.22 -23.97 29.25
CA PRO A 122 -32.59 -24.18 30.56
C PRO A 122 -31.39 -25.15 30.59
N ASN A 123 -31.32 -26.15 29.70
CA ASN A 123 -30.17 -27.07 29.66
C ASN A 123 -28.93 -26.44 28.99
N SER A 124 -29.15 -25.48 28.09
CA SER A 124 -28.06 -24.74 27.44
C SER A 124 -27.37 -23.77 28.42
N ALA A 125 -28.08 -23.28 29.44
CA ALA A 125 -27.55 -22.32 30.43
C ALA A 125 -26.35 -22.83 31.24
N ARG A 126 -26.25 -24.14 31.55
CA ARG A 126 -25.10 -24.69 32.29
C ARG A 126 -23.85 -24.79 31.41
N LEU A 127 -24.00 -25.23 30.17
CA LEU A 127 -22.91 -25.23 29.18
C LEU A 127 -22.45 -23.78 28.90
N GLN A 128 -23.40 -22.84 28.84
CA GLN A 128 -23.18 -21.40 28.68
C GLN A 128 -22.25 -20.83 29.76
N THR A 129 -22.53 -21.09 31.04
CA THR A 129 -21.69 -20.57 32.14
C THR A 129 -20.25 -21.09 32.11
N ASN A 130 -20.01 -22.29 31.58
CA ASN A 130 -18.66 -22.84 31.48
C ASN A 130 -17.90 -22.24 30.30
N THR A 131 -18.57 -22.03 29.16
CA THR A 131 -17.95 -21.45 27.96
C THR A 131 -17.66 -19.96 28.15
N GLU A 132 -18.59 -19.19 28.71
CA GLU A 132 -18.39 -17.76 29.03
C GLU A 132 -17.29 -17.56 30.06
N ARG A 133 -17.23 -18.41 31.10
CA ARG A 133 -16.11 -18.41 32.07
C ARG A 133 -14.79 -18.72 31.37
N SER A 134 -14.75 -19.72 30.50
CA SER A 134 -13.54 -20.06 29.74
C SER A 134 -13.03 -18.88 28.90
N TYR A 135 -13.92 -18.15 28.23
CA TYR A 135 -13.57 -16.94 27.48
C TYR A 135 -13.10 -15.80 28.38
N ALA A 136 -13.77 -15.57 29.51
CA ALA A 136 -13.33 -14.58 30.49
C ALA A 136 -11.97 -14.92 31.10
N ASP A 137 -11.74 -16.19 31.44
CA ASP A 137 -10.47 -16.70 31.96
C ASP A 137 -9.36 -16.57 30.92
N SER A 138 -9.65 -16.81 29.64
CA SER A 138 -8.71 -16.60 28.53
C SER A 138 -8.34 -15.13 28.35
N ALA A 139 -9.32 -14.22 28.43
CA ALA A 139 -9.10 -12.78 28.37
C ALA A 139 -8.26 -12.27 29.56
N ILE A 140 -8.68 -12.62 30.78
CA ILE A 140 -7.97 -12.25 32.01
C ILE A 140 -6.58 -12.89 32.05
N GLY A 141 -6.46 -14.14 31.62
CA GLY A 141 -5.20 -14.86 31.53
C GLY A 141 -4.19 -14.14 30.63
N LEU A 142 -4.62 -13.71 29.45
CA LEU A 142 -3.78 -12.93 28.54
C LEU A 142 -3.38 -11.58 29.15
N LEU A 143 -4.31 -10.84 29.76
CA LEU A 143 -4.03 -9.56 30.40
C LEU A 143 -3.04 -9.69 31.57
N ARG A 144 -3.22 -10.72 32.41
CA ARG A 144 -2.28 -11.03 33.51
C ARG A 144 -0.91 -11.38 32.98
N TYR A 145 -0.84 -12.21 31.94
CA TYR A 145 0.42 -12.56 31.28
C TYR A 145 1.13 -11.32 30.74
N GLN A 146 0.42 -10.46 29.98
CA GLN A 146 0.99 -9.22 29.44
C GLN A 146 1.44 -8.26 30.54
N ASN A 147 0.66 -8.13 31.63
CA ASN A 147 1.06 -7.31 32.77
C ASN A 147 2.33 -7.84 33.45
N GLN A 148 2.48 -9.16 33.57
CA GLN A 148 3.72 -9.78 34.08
C GLN A 148 4.92 -9.52 33.16
N VAL A 149 4.72 -9.58 31.84
CA VAL A 149 5.76 -9.26 30.85
C VAL A 149 6.20 -7.80 31.00
N LEU A 150 5.26 -6.86 31.11
CA LEU A 150 5.56 -5.44 31.29
C LEU A 150 6.26 -5.15 32.63
N ALA A 151 5.78 -5.75 33.72
CA ALA A 151 6.37 -5.56 35.04
C ALA A 151 7.82 -6.08 35.12
N ARG A 152 8.12 -7.17 34.40
CA ARG A 152 9.46 -7.78 34.35
C ARG A 152 10.35 -7.22 33.23
N HIS A 153 9.86 -6.23 32.48
CA HIS A 153 10.62 -5.66 31.38
C HIS A 153 11.90 -4.99 31.91
N PRO A 154 13.10 -5.24 31.32
CA PRO A 154 14.36 -4.70 31.84
C PRO A 154 14.37 -3.17 32.00
N ASN A 155 13.67 -2.46 31.11
CA ASN A 155 13.60 -1.01 31.10
C ASN A 155 12.38 -0.43 31.86
N SER A 156 11.55 -1.26 32.52
CA SER A 156 10.28 -0.80 33.12
C SER A 156 10.48 0.35 34.13
N ASN A 157 11.45 0.22 35.02
CA ASN A 157 11.78 1.24 36.03
C ASN A 157 12.24 2.57 35.39
N ILE A 158 13.02 2.49 34.32
CA ILE A 158 13.54 3.67 33.61
C ILE A 158 12.38 4.40 32.95
N TYR A 159 11.49 3.71 32.24
CA TYR A 159 10.32 4.35 31.64
C TYR A 159 9.36 4.93 32.67
N ASN A 160 9.08 4.22 33.77
CA ASN A 160 8.23 4.74 34.85
C ASN A 160 8.81 6.04 35.44
N SER A 161 10.14 6.09 35.63
CA SER A 161 10.83 7.27 36.15
C SER A 161 10.89 8.42 35.13
N LEU A 162 11.01 8.11 33.83
CA LEU A 162 10.99 9.14 32.79
C LEU A 162 9.60 9.69 32.56
N GLN A 163 8.56 8.86 32.65
CA GLN A 163 7.18 9.28 32.40
C GLN A 163 6.66 10.27 33.46
N SER A 164 7.24 10.28 34.67
CA SER A 164 6.96 11.31 35.67
C SER A 164 7.62 12.66 35.37
N LEU A 165 8.64 12.68 34.50
CA LEU A 165 9.41 13.87 34.15
C LEU A 165 9.10 14.40 32.75
N LEU A 166 8.72 13.50 31.82
CA LEU A 166 8.56 13.76 30.40
C LEU A 166 7.31 13.05 29.88
N ASP A 167 6.61 13.70 28.96
CA ASP A 167 5.56 13.06 28.19
C ASP A 167 6.18 12.20 27.08
N LEU A 168 6.29 10.89 27.33
CA LEU A 168 6.89 9.92 26.42
C LEU A 168 5.83 9.26 25.53
N ASN A 169 5.96 9.47 24.21
CA ASN A 169 5.09 8.89 23.19
C ASN A 169 5.60 7.57 22.60
N GLY A 170 6.52 6.87 23.28
CA GLY A 170 7.09 5.61 22.78
C GLY A 170 8.18 5.01 23.65
N TYR A 171 8.67 3.84 23.21
CA TYR A 171 9.71 3.07 23.89
C TYR A 171 11.06 3.21 23.16
N TYR A 172 11.87 4.19 23.57
CA TYR A 172 13.10 4.60 22.88
C TYR A 172 14.37 3.86 23.31
N LEU A 173 14.32 3.13 24.43
CA LEU A 173 15.45 2.37 24.99
C LEU A 173 15.41 0.88 24.58
N GLU A 174 14.45 0.51 23.73
CA GLU A 174 14.31 -0.83 23.20
C GLU A 174 15.33 -1.10 22.12
N THR A 175 16.00 -2.24 22.25
CA THR A 175 16.97 -2.72 21.27
C THR A 175 16.35 -3.69 20.26
N GLU A 176 15.23 -4.31 20.63
CA GLU A 176 14.48 -5.21 19.76
C GLU A 176 13.48 -4.40 18.89
N PRO A 177 13.50 -4.55 17.56
CA PRO A 177 12.63 -3.78 16.69
C PRO A 177 11.17 -4.23 16.84
N CYS A 178 10.31 -3.33 17.29
CA CYS A 178 8.87 -3.59 17.26
C CYS A 178 8.33 -3.52 15.82
N LEU A 179 7.95 -4.66 15.25
CA LEU A 179 7.44 -4.78 13.87
C LEU A 179 6.07 -4.12 13.65
N ILE A 180 5.37 -3.74 14.72
CA ILE A 180 4.09 -3.02 14.66
C ILE A 180 4.33 -1.51 14.73
N CYS A 181 5.13 -1.06 15.70
CA CYS A 181 5.43 0.36 15.90
C CYS A 181 6.27 0.93 14.75
N ASN A 182 7.26 0.18 14.28
CA ASN A 182 8.15 0.59 13.18
C ASN A 182 7.58 0.34 11.78
N ASN A 183 6.32 -0.10 11.70
CA ASN A 183 5.62 -0.28 10.44
C ASN A 183 4.27 0.46 10.47
N PRO A 184 4.31 1.81 10.57
CA PRO A 184 3.11 2.61 10.56
C PRO A 184 2.42 2.56 9.19
N GLU A 185 1.10 2.70 9.19
CA GLU A 185 0.38 3.00 7.95
C GLU A 185 0.80 4.39 7.47
N VAL A 186 1.32 4.45 6.25
CA VAL A 186 1.66 5.70 5.59
C VAL A 186 0.56 6.02 4.60
N ASP A 187 -0.02 7.21 4.74
CA ASP A 187 -1.06 7.72 3.86
C ASP A 187 -0.54 7.99 2.45
N PHE A 188 -1.45 7.94 1.48
CA PHE A 188 -1.15 8.38 0.13
C PHE A 188 -1.10 9.90 0.08
N VAL A 189 -0.03 10.43 -0.50
CA VAL A 189 0.18 11.87 -0.67
C VAL A 189 0.15 12.21 -2.16
N ALA A 190 -0.43 13.37 -2.49
CA ALA A 190 -0.37 13.91 -3.84
C ALA A 190 0.99 14.57 -4.10
N VAL A 191 1.81 13.97 -4.97
CA VAL A 191 3.17 14.41 -5.28
C VAL A 191 3.32 14.63 -6.78
N LYS A 192 3.96 15.73 -7.19
CA LYS A 192 4.26 15.99 -8.61
C LYS A 192 5.30 14.98 -9.10
N LEU A 193 5.10 14.42 -10.30
CA LEU A 193 6.05 13.49 -10.91
C LEU A 193 7.46 14.09 -11.02
N SER A 194 7.57 15.41 -11.24
CA SER A 194 8.85 16.11 -11.29
C SER A 194 9.63 16.08 -9.98
N ALA A 195 8.95 15.97 -8.82
CA ALA A 195 9.59 15.88 -7.50
C ALA A 195 10.05 14.45 -7.16
N MET A 196 9.39 13.44 -7.73
CA MET A 196 9.75 12.03 -7.55
C MET A 196 10.75 11.53 -8.59
N LYS A 197 10.92 12.27 -9.69
CA LYS A 197 11.78 11.92 -10.81
C LYS A 197 13.26 12.05 -10.45
N LEU A 198 14.04 10.99 -10.65
CA LEU A 198 15.51 11.04 -10.70
C LEU A 198 16.02 11.33 -12.11
N ASP A 199 15.51 10.59 -13.10
CA ASP A 199 15.92 10.72 -14.50
C ASP A 199 14.74 10.46 -15.43
N SER A 200 14.80 10.98 -16.65
CA SER A 200 13.81 10.75 -17.69
C SER A 200 14.42 10.63 -19.07
N ARG A 201 13.81 9.81 -19.92
CA ARG A 201 14.10 9.72 -21.35
C ARG A 201 12.81 9.80 -22.13
N PHE A 202 12.93 10.26 -23.38
CA PHE A 202 11.80 10.47 -24.27
C PHE A 202 12.04 9.74 -25.58
N THR A 203 10.97 9.20 -26.14
CA THR A 203 10.89 8.84 -27.55
C THR A 203 9.94 9.82 -28.24
N ILE A 204 9.60 9.55 -29.51
CA ILE A 204 8.68 10.40 -30.28
C ILE A 204 7.27 10.45 -29.67
N ASN A 205 6.89 9.45 -28.87
CA ASN A 205 5.54 9.30 -28.31
C ASN A 205 5.52 8.68 -26.90
N THR A 206 6.66 8.48 -26.25
CA THR A 206 6.70 7.99 -24.86
C THR A 206 7.60 8.83 -23.96
N GLN A 207 7.19 8.95 -22.71
CA GLN A 207 7.98 9.50 -21.62
C GLN A 207 8.29 8.39 -20.64
N ILE A 208 9.57 8.06 -20.48
CA ILE A 208 10.07 7.08 -19.52
C ILE A 208 10.68 7.82 -18.34
N VAL A 209 10.28 7.47 -17.12
CA VAL A 209 10.68 8.14 -15.88
C VAL A 209 11.18 7.11 -14.87
N LYS A 210 12.39 7.31 -14.36
CA LYS A 210 12.90 6.61 -13.17
C LYS A 210 12.54 7.42 -11.93
N LEU A 211 11.89 6.76 -10.98
CA LEU A 211 11.50 7.35 -9.71
C LEU A 211 12.66 7.27 -8.71
N ASN A 212 12.58 8.06 -7.65
CA ASN A 212 13.54 8.11 -6.54
C ASN A 212 13.40 6.94 -5.55
N GLY A 213 12.98 5.79 -6.04
CA GLY A 213 12.73 4.56 -5.28
C GLY A 213 11.38 3.95 -5.64
N ALA A 214 10.98 2.94 -4.88
CA ALA A 214 9.72 2.27 -5.07
C ALA A 214 8.56 3.05 -4.43
N HIS A 215 7.49 3.25 -5.20
CA HIS A 215 6.29 3.91 -4.73
C HIS A 215 5.07 3.05 -5.01
N THR A 216 4.19 2.94 -4.03
CA THR A 216 2.84 2.42 -4.25
C THR A 216 1.96 3.58 -4.72
N ILE A 217 1.36 3.45 -5.91
CA ILE A 217 0.59 4.49 -6.60
C ILE A 217 -0.86 4.03 -6.72
N SER A 218 -1.81 4.80 -6.19
CA SER A 218 -3.25 4.51 -6.28
C SER A 218 -3.95 5.30 -7.38
N LYS A 219 -3.45 6.50 -7.71
CA LYS A 219 -4.03 7.38 -8.72
C LYS A 219 -2.97 8.23 -9.40
N ILE A 220 -3.15 8.49 -10.70
CA ILE A 220 -2.39 9.47 -11.46
C ILE A 220 -3.36 10.51 -12.02
N THR A 221 -3.12 11.78 -11.72
CA THR A 221 -3.86 12.90 -12.32
C THR A 221 -2.97 13.59 -13.35
N VAL A 222 -3.47 13.68 -14.58
CA VAL A 222 -2.81 14.33 -15.71
C VAL A 222 -3.54 15.63 -15.99
N LYS A 223 -2.83 16.76 -15.89
CA LYS A 223 -3.31 18.07 -16.29
C LYS A 223 -2.70 18.43 -17.64
N ILE A 224 -3.55 18.82 -18.58
CA ILE A 224 -3.19 19.13 -19.96
C ILE A 224 -3.47 20.61 -20.18
N SER A 225 -2.43 21.37 -20.52
CA SER A 225 -2.49 22.81 -20.80
C SER A 225 -1.92 23.12 -22.18
N GLU A 226 -2.13 24.35 -22.67
CA GLU A 226 -1.62 24.82 -23.98
C GLU A 226 -2.03 23.95 -25.19
N LEU A 227 -3.21 23.35 -25.11
CA LEU A 227 -3.70 22.33 -26.05
C LEU A 227 -3.97 22.92 -27.45
N LYS A 228 -3.34 22.35 -28.48
CA LYS A 228 -3.50 22.75 -29.89
C LYS A 228 -4.49 21.83 -30.61
N LYS A 229 -5.48 22.41 -31.28
CA LYS A 229 -6.54 21.66 -32.00
C LYS A 229 -6.02 20.82 -33.18
N SER A 230 -4.83 21.15 -33.70
CA SER A 230 -4.23 20.45 -34.84
C SER A 230 -3.92 18.97 -34.57
N LYS A 231 -3.53 18.65 -33.33
CA LYS A 231 -3.23 17.28 -32.89
C LYS A 231 -3.43 17.18 -31.39
N MET A 232 -4.36 16.33 -30.96
CA MET A 232 -4.69 16.13 -29.55
C MET A 232 -4.54 14.66 -29.19
N VAL A 233 -4.03 14.33 -28.01
CA VAL A 233 -3.95 12.92 -27.59
C VAL A 233 -5.36 12.36 -27.39
N LYS A 234 -5.60 11.19 -27.98
CA LYS A 234 -6.83 10.41 -27.83
C LYS A 234 -6.65 9.25 -26.87
N THR A 235 -5.53 8.54 -26.95
CA THR A 235 -5.28 7.38 -26.08
C THR A 235 -3.96 7.53 -25.33
N LEU A 236 -4.03 7.38 -24.00
CA LEU A 236 -2.89 7.36 -23.10
C LEU A 236 -2.75 5.98 -22.47
N CYS A 237 -1.56 5.40 -22.55
CA CYS A 237 -1.24 4.13 -21.92
C CYS A 237 -0.21 4.35 -20.80
N ILE A 238 -0.52 3.85 -19.61
CA ILE A 238 0.39 3.87 -18.46
C ILE A 238 0.98 2.49 -18.29
N TYR A 239 2.31 2.42 -18.30
CA TYR A 239 3.07 1.22 -17.95
C TYR A 239 3.95 1.49 -16.74
N TYR A 240 4.25 0.43 -16.02
CA TYR A 240 5.12 0.50 -14.86
C TYR A 240 6.08 -0.68 -14.83
N ASN A 241 7.18 -0.48 -14.11
CA ASN A 241 8.14 -1.52 -13.79
C ASN A 241 8.57 -1.31 -12.33
N ASN A 242 8.66 -2.40 -11.56
CA ASN A 242 8.98 -2.40 -10.14
C ASN A 242 10.46 -2.67 -9.84
N ARG A 243 11.31 -2.83 -10.86
CA ARG A 243 12.75 -3.07 -10.70
C ARG A 243 13.50 -1.74 -10.61
N CYS A 244 14.38 -1.58 -9.63
CA CYS A 244 15.30 -0.45 -9.61
C CYS A 244 16.37 -0.64 -10.68
N VAL A 245 16.55 0.35 -11.54
CA VAL A 245 17.62 0.35 -12.56
C VAL A 245 18.63 1.44 -12.23
N GLN A 246 19.89 1.27 -12.63
CA GLN A 246 20.90 2.31 -12.44
C GLN A 246 20.59 3.49 -13.38
N SER A 247 20.25 3.21 -14.63
CA SER A 247 19.92 4.22 -15.63
C SER A 247 18.61 3.94 -16.37
N VAL A 248 17.86 4.99 -16.71
CA VAL A 248 16.66 4.90 -17.57
C VAL A 248 16.99 4.31 -18.95
N VAL A 249 18.25 4.42 -19.39
CA VAL A 249 18.71 3.88 -20.68
C VAL A 249 18.51 2.37 -20.78
N GLU A 250 18.63 1.65 -19.66
CA GLU A 250 18.46 0.19 -19.61
C GLU A 250 17.03 -0.27 -19.92
N LEU A 251 16.06 0.62 -19.72
CA LEU A 251 14.63 0.36 -19.93
C LEU A 251 14.17 0.77 -21.34
N LYS A 252 14.95 1.61 -22.02
CA LYS A 252 14.62 2.08 -23.37
C LYS A 252 14.68 0.90 -24.32
N ASN A 253 13.65 0.73 -25.15
CA ASN A 253 13.49 -0.34 -26.15
C ASN A 253 13.35 -1.77 -25.59
N LYS A 254 13.23 -1.96 -24.28
CA LYS A 254 12.94 -3.28 -23.67
C LYS A 254 11.45 -3.39 -23.34
N ASN A 255 10.63 -3.77 -24.31
CA ASN A 255 9.17 -3.81 -24.11
C ASN A 255 8.72 -4.93 -23.14
N THR A 256 9.53 -5.97 -22.93
CA THR A 256 9.18 -7.13 -22.10
C THR A 256 9.20 -6.85 -20.60
N VAL A 257 9.83 -5.76 -20.15
CA VAL A 257 9.95 -5.44 -18.71
C VAL A 257 8.81 -4.54 -18.20
N TRP A 258 7.90 -4.12 -19.08
CA TRP A 258 6.85 -3.16 -18.77
C TRP A 258 5.51 -3.87 -18.56
N TYR A 259 4.88 -3.61 -17.41
CA TYR A 259 3.52 -4.03 -17.14
C TYR A 259 2.55 -2.91 -17.49
N LYS A 260 1.54 -3.21 -18.30
CA LYS A 260 0.48 -2.23 -18.63
C LYS A 260 -0.45 -2.06 -17.43
N ALA A 261 -0.42 -0.88 -16.80
CA ALA A 261 -1.29 -0.58 -15.67
C ALA A 261 -2.71 -0.24 -16.13
N LYS A 262 -2.85 0.68 -17.10
CA LYS A 262 -4.15 1.13 -17.58
C LYS A 262 -4.02 1.83 -18.93
N GLN A 263 -5.03 1.67 -19.78
CA GLN A 263 -5.23 2.44 -21.00
C GLN A 263 -6.47 3.32 -20.83
N ILE A 264 -6.37 4.58 -21.24
CA ILE A 264 -7.42 5.58 -21.05
C ILE A 264 -7.62 6.31 -22.37
N THR A 265 -8.89 6.50 -22.74
CA THR A 265 -9.28 7.31 -23.89
C THR A 265 -9.72 8.69 -23.38
N LEU A 266 -9.17 9.75 -23.96
CA LEU A 266 -9.49 11.13 -23.67
C LEU A 266 -10.53 11.65 -24.66
N ALA A 267 -11.39 12.54 -24.20
CA ALA A 267 -12.24 13.32 -25.07
C ALA A 267 -11.43 14.46 -25.74
N PRO A 268 -11.83 14.94 -26.94
CA PRO A 268 -11.22 16.11 -27.56
C PRO A 268 -11.23 17.33 -26.62
N SER A 269 -10.11 18.07 -26.56
CA SER A 269 -9.94 19.24 -25.69
C SER A 269 -10.07 18.99 -24.18
N GLN A 270 -9.96 17.75 -23.71
CA GLN A 270 -9.95 17.42 -22.28
C GLN A 270 -8.70 18.00 -21.59
N SER A 271 -8.90 18.76 -20.50
CA SER A 271 -7.84 19.46 -19.76
C SER A 271 -7.36 18.73 -18.51
N GLU A 272 -8.12 17.77 -17.99
CA GLU A 272 -7.73 16.96 -16.84
C GLU A 272 -8.22 15.52 -16.99
N VAL A 273 -7.37 14.56 -16.64
CA VAL A 273 -7.66 13.13 -16.63
C VAL A 273 -7.27 12.56 -15.27
N LYS A 274 -8.18 11.80 -14.64
CA LYS A 274 -7.92 11.07 -13.40
C LYS A 274 -7.86 9.57 -13.71
N ILE A 275 -6.70 8.98 -13.47
CA ILE A 275 -6.40 7.57 -13.72
C ILE A 275 -6.35 6.87 -12.36
N GLU A 276 -7.44 6.23 -11.96
CA GLU A 276 -7.53 5.51 -10.68
C GLU A 276 -7.28 4.02 -10.88
N PHE A 277 -6.52 3.41 -9.97
CA PHE A 277 -6.22 1.98 -9.98
C PHE A 277 -7.05 1.28 -8.89
N THR A 278 -7.78 0.24 -9.28
CA THR A 278 -8.56 -0.59 -8.32
C THR A 278 -7.65 -1.25 -7.29
N LEU A 279 -6.47 -1.68 -7.74
CA LEU A 279 -5.38 -2.14 -6.89
C LEU A 279 -4.18 -1.21 -7.11
N PRO A 280 -3.67 -0.56 -6.04
CA PRO A 280 -2.47 0.28 -6.17
C PRO A 280 -1.30 -0.50 -6.76
N ILE A 281 -0.60 0.11 -7.72
CA ILE A 281 0.57 -0.49 -8.37
C ILE A 281 1.85 -0.11 -7.61
N VAL A 282 2.84 -1.01 -7.57
CA VAL A 282 4.17 -0.69 -7.05
C VAL A 282 5.09 -0.41 -8.23
N ALA A 283 5.64 0.80 -8.31
CA ALA A 283 6.48 1.23 -9.42
C ALA A 283 7.78 1.86 -8.94
N CYS A 284 8.89 1.47 -9.58
CA CYS A 284 10.19 2.16 -9.54
C CYS A 284 10.39 2.98 -10.81
N ASN A 285 9.74 2.58 -11.91
CA ASN A 285 9.77 3.27 -13.19
C ASN A 285 8.36 3.37 -13.76
N LEU A 286 8.11 4.47 -14.49
CA LEU A 286 6.87 4.71 -15.21
C LEU A 286 7.17 4.99 -16.68
N MET A 287 6.34 4.45 -17.56
CA MET A 287 6.31 4.83 -18.97
C MET A 287 4.91 5.32 -19.30
N ILE A 288 4.85 6.53 -19.84
CA ILE A 288 3.63 7.16 -20.31
C ILE A 288 3.70 7.18 -21.83
N GLU A 289 2.83 6.43 -22.49
CA GLU A 289 2.76 6.31 -23.94
C GLU A 289 1.54 7.05 -24.46
N TYR A 290 1.75 7.89 -25.48
CA TYR A 290 0.73 8.60 -26.24
C TYR A 290 0.48 7.82 -27.53
N SER A 291 -0.51 6.93 -27.53
CA SER A 291 -0.63 5.88 -28.56
C SER A 291 -1.55 6.23 -29.72
N ASP A 292 -2.53 7.12 -29.52
CA ASP A 292 -3.52 7.50 -30.55
C ASP A 292 -3.85 9.00 -30.43
N PHE A 293 -4.22 9.63 -31.55
CA PHE A 293 -4.41 11.07 -31.66
C PHE A 293 -5.69 11.44 -32.42
N TYR A 294 -6.32 12.54 -32.03
CA TYR A 294 -7.25 13.27 -32.87
C TYR A 294 -6.45 14.24 -33.74
N GLU A 295 -6.43 13.98 -35.05
CA GLU A 295 -5.76 14.81 -36.04
C GLU A 295 -6.78 15.32 -37.06
N GLN A 296 -6.69 16.60 -37.41
CA GLN A 296 -7.46 17.15 -38.52
C GLN A 296 -6.61 17.04 -39.79
N SER A 297 -6.97 16.10 -40.65
CA SER A 297 -6.27 15.68 -41.88
C SER A 297 -6.09 16.75 -42.97
N HIS A 298 -6.34 18.03 -42.67
CA HIS A 298 -6.40 19.12 -43.65
C HIS A 298 -5.24 20.12 -43.57
N LEU A 299 -4.25 19.91 -42.70
CA LEU A 299 -3.00 20.69 -42.73
C LEU A 299 -2.02 20.02 -43.71
N SER A 300 -1.90 20.60 -44.90
CA SER A 300 -0.99 20.20 -45.97
C SER A 300 0.42 19.94 -45.43
N THR A 301 0.94 18.73 -45.63
CA THR A 301 2.30 18.28 -45.28
C THR A 301 3.42 19.04 -46.01
N GLU A 302 3.08 19.97 -46.90
CA GLU A 302 4.02 20.66 -47.79
C GLU A 302 4.65 21.90 -47.16
N THR A 303 3.98 22.56 -46.19
CA THR A 303 4.46 23.80 -45.58
C THR A 303 4.41 23.75 -44.04
N LEU A 304 5.49 24.22 -43.42
CA LEU A 304 5.72 24.27 -41.97
C LEU A 304 5.96 25.72 -41.53
N GLN A 305 5.73 26.02 -40.25
CA GLN A 305 6.07 27.34 -39.70
C GLN A 305 7.44 27.31 -39.04
N CYS A 306 8.27 28.32 -39.34
CA CYS A 306 9.56 28.47 -38.72
C CYS A 306 9.43 28.71 -37.21
N PRO A 307 10.10 27.93 -36.35
CA PRO A 307 10.01 28.08 -34.89
C PRO A 307 10.53 29.43 -34.36
N ARG A 308 11.36 30.12 -35.15
CA ARG A 308 12.06 31.35 -34.73
C ARG A 308 11.37 32.62 -35.19
N CYS A 309 10.90 32.67 -36.44
CA CYS A 309 10.31 33.87 -37.03
C CYS A 309 8.89 33.66 -37.57
N SER A 310 8.30 32.47 -37.38
CA SER A 310 6.96 32.10 -37.83
C SER A 310 6.71 32.19 -39.34
N SER A 311 7.74 32.47 -40.14
CA SER A 311 7.65 32.44 -41.61
C SER A 311 7.28 31.03 -42.09
N VAL A 312 6.49 30.95 -43.15
CA VAL A 312 6.13 29.69 -43.80
C VAL A 312 7.35 29.14 -44.55
N VAL A 313 7.63 27.85 -44.41
CA VAL A 313 8.80 27.16 -44.95
C VAL A 313 8.34 25.87 -45.61
N LEU A 314 8.88 25.55 -46.79
CA LEU A 314 8.65 24.27 -47.45
C LEU A 314 9.25 23.12 -46.64
N ALA A 315 8.51 22.02 -46.49
CA ALA A 315 8.94 20.88 -45.68
C ALA A 315 10.24 20.23 -46.18
N ASN A 316 10.55 20.34 -47.47
CA ASN A 316 11.84 19.96 -48.06
C ASN A 316 12.42 21.18 -48.81
N PRO A 317 13.64 21.66 -48.48
CA PRO A 317 14.64 21.07 -47.57
C PRO A 317 14.38 21.33 -46.07
N GLY A 318 13.35 22.08 -45.68
CA GLY A 318 13.04 22.36 -44.27
C GLY A 318 13.93 23.44 -43.63
N VAL A 319 14.62 24.26 -44.44
CA VAL A 319 15.44 25.38 -43.98
C VAL A 319 14.70 26.68 -44.27
N CYS A 320 14.51 27.51 -43.24
CA CYS A 320 13.86 28.80 -43.36
C CYS A 320 14.72 29.77 -44.18
N THR A 321 14.18 30.31 -45.27
CA THR A 321 14.87 31.31 -46.11
C THR A 321 15.08 32.65 -45.42
N ASN A 322 14.26 32.96 -44.41
CA ASN A 322 14.31 34.24 -43.70
C ASN A 322 15.39 34.26 -42.59
N CYS A 323 15.51 33.20 -41.80
CA CYS A 323 16.42 33.17 -40.64
C CYS A 323 17.44 32.02 -40.63
N GLY A 324 17.45 31.17 -41.66
CA GLY A 324 18.36 30.03 -41.79
C GLY A 324 18.10 28.87 -40.83
N GLU A 325 17.09 28.94 -39.96
CA GLU A 325 16.77 27.87 -39.02
C GLU A 325 16.15 26.65 -39.69
N ASN A 326 16.44 25.48 -39.14
CA ASN A 326 15.79 24.23 -39.58
C ASN A 326 14.46 24.08 -38.83
N VAL A 327 13.36 23.93 -39.57
CA VAL A 327 12.00 23.88 -39.01
C VAL A 327 11.69 22.60 -38.24
N PHE A 328 12.53 21.57 -38.38
CA PHE A 328 12.46 20.33 -37.61
C PHE A 328 13.18 20.42 -36.26
N GLN A 329 13.80 21.56 -35.93
CA GLN A 329 14.39 21.78 -34.62
C GLN A 329 13.34 21.90 -33.52
N CYS A 330 13.60 21.29 -32.38
CA CYS A 330 12.82 21.50 -31.18
C CYS A 330 12.89 22.97 -30.73
N HIS A 331 11.74 23.62 -30.51
CA HIS A 331 11.66 25.01 -30.06
C HIS A 331 12.37 25.25 -28.70
N LYS A 332 12.44 24.22 -27.86
CA LYS A 332 13.01 24.33 -26.50
C LYS A 332 14.50 24.03 -26.44
N CYS A 333 14.98 23.00 -27.15
CA CYS A 333 16.37 22.54 -27.03
C CYS A 333 17.16 22.54 -28.34
N ARG A 334 16.56 22.96 -29.46
CA ARG A 334 17.15 23.01 -30.81
C ARG A 334 17.66 21.68 -31.37
N ALA A 335 17.44 20.56 -30.67
CA ALA A 335 17.74 19.24 -31.19
C ALA A 335 16.85 18.91 -32.41
N ILE A 336 17.46 18.30 -33.43
CA ILE A 336 16.79 17.82 -34.65
C ILE A 336 16.61 16.31 -34.51
N ASN A 337 15.39 15.83 -34.74
CA ASN A 337 15.15 14.40 -34.91
C ASN A 337 15.24 14.06 -36.40
N TYR A 338 16.21 13.22 -36.76
CA TYR A 338 16.39 12.80 -38.16
C TYR A 338 15.50 11.62 -38.54
N ASP A 339 14.99 10.87 -37.56
CA ASP A 339 14.20 9.65 -37.78
C ASP A 339 12.72 9.97 -38.03
N GLU A 340 12.16 10.91 -37.26
CA GLU A 340 10.76 11.31 -37.34
C GLU A 340 10.66 12.83 -37.48
N LYS A 341 10.05 13.29 -38.57
CA LYS A 341 9.96 14.72 -38.92
C LYS A 341 8.91 15.46 -38.10
N ASP A 342 7.91 14.76 -37.58
CA ASP A 342 6.84 15.34 -36.76
C ASP A 342 6.61 14.59 -35.42
N PRO A 343 7.61 14.55 -34.52
CA PRO A 343 7.48 13.80 -33.29
C PRO A 343 6.53 14.51 -32.32
N PHE A 344 5.71 13.74 -31.60
CA PHE A 344 4.81 14.29 -30.58
C PHE A 344 5.58 14.86 -29.38
N LEU A 345 6.65 14.17 -28.98
CA LEU A 345 7.61 14.60 -27.96
C LEU A 345 9.01 14.74 -28.56
N CYS A 346 9.76 15.76 -28.15
CA CYS A 346 11.17 15.84 -28.47
C CYS A 346 11.98 14.74 -27.76
N ASN A 347 12.68 13.89 -28.52
CA ASN A 347 13.54 12.81 -27.98
C ASN A 347 14.60 13.29 -26.98
N SER A 348 15.04 14.55 -27.06
CA SER A 348 16.09 15.11 -26.18
C SER A 348 15.53 15.72 -24.89
N CYS A 349 14.48 16.55 -24.98
CA CYS A 349 14.00 17.32 -23.83
C CYS A 349 12.56 17.04 -23.41
N GLY A 350 11.83 16.20 -24.14
CA GLY A 350 10.42 15.85 -23.88
C GLY A 350 9.43 16.97 -24.17
N PHE A 351 9.87 18.09 -24.74
CA PHE A 351 8.97 19.17 -25.14
C PHE A 351 7.98 18.68 -26.19
N CYS A 352 6.69 18.93 -25.96
CA CYS A 352 5.62 18.68 -26.90
C CYS A 352 5.11 20.03 -27.44
N LYS A 353 5.02 20.15 -28.76
CA LYS A 353 4.53 21.39 -29.40
C LYS A 353 3.01 21.54 -29.38
N TYR A 354 2.28 20.47 -29.06
CA TYR A 354 0.82 20.42 -29.13
C TYR A 354 0.12 20.59 -27.78
N ALA A 355 0.79 20.28 -26.67
CA ALA A 355 0.24 20.39 -25.33
C ALA A 355 1.35 20.33 -24.28
N LYS A 356 1.05 20.77 -23.06
CA LYS A 356 1.89 20.59 -21.89
C LYS A 356 1.20 19.64 -20.90
N PHE A 357 1.94 18.63 -20.43
CA PHE A 357 1.44 17.61 -19.52
C PHE A 357 2.09 17.73 -18.14
N ASP A 358 1.26 17.90 -17.11
CA ASP A 358 1.66 17.92 -15.71
C ASP A 358 1.05 16.73 -14.97
N TYR A 359 1.90 15.95 -14.31
CA TYR A 359 1.52 14.71 -13.65
C TYR A 359 1.58 14.84 -12.13
N VAL A 360 0.49 14.48 -11.46
CA VAL A 360 0.39 14.39 -10.00
C VAL A 360 0.03 12.96 -9.63
N LEU A 361 0.89 12.30 -8.87
CA LEU A 361 0.70 10.93 -8.41
C LEU A 361 0.16 10.99 -6.99
N THR A 362 -0.92 10.24 -6.72
CA THR A 362 -1.34 9.92 -5.35
C THR A 362 -0.61 8.65 -4.97
N ALA A 363 0.48 8.80 -4.22
CA ALA A 363 1.44 7.74 -3.97
C ALA A 363 1.98 7.80 -2.53
N ARG A 364 2.51 6.68 -2.06
CA ARG A 364 3.32 6.62 -0.84
C ARG A 364 4.64 5.91 -1.14
N PHE A 365 5.68 6.32 -0.43
CA PHE A 365 6.98 5.68 -0.53
C PHE A 365 6.93 4.29 0.09
N THR A 366 7.42 3.30 -0.65
CA THR A 366 7.41 1.91 -0.23
C THR A 366 8.84 1.49 0.05
N ALA A 367 9.34 1.87 1.22
CA ALA A 367 10.70 1.58 1.68
C ALA A 367 11.02 0.07 1.69
N SER A 368 9.98 -0.77 1.83
CA SER A 368 10.08 -2.22 1.93
C SER A 368 9.84 -2.95 0.60
N ALA A 369 9.88 -2.27 -0.55
CA ALA A 369 9.87 -2.97 -1.83
C ALA A 369 11.21 -3.69 -1.99
N VAL A 370 11.26 -4.94 -1.56
CA VAL A 370 12.40 -5.83 -1.76
C VAL A 370 12.51 -6.10 -3.25
N GLU A 371 13.67 -5.79 -3.83
CA GLU A 371 13.95 -6.10 -5.24
C GLU A 371 13.88 -7.62 -5.45
N SER A 372 13.29 -8.05 -6.57
CA SER A 372 13.30 -9.46 -6.94
C SER A 372 14.73 -9.93 -7.17
N ILE A 373 15.09 -11.07 -6.56
CA ILE A 373 16.38 -11.71 -6.80
C ILE A 373 16.21 -12.63 -8.01
N GLU A 374 16.66 -12.19 -9.18
CA GLU A 374 16.55 -12.95 -10.43
C GLU A 374 17.87 -13.60 -10.85
N ASN A 375 18.99 -13.05 -10.41
CA ASN A 375 20.33 -13.52 -10.76
C ASN A 375 21.32 -13.33 -9.60
N GLU A 376 22.55 -13.81 -9.79
CA GLU A 376 23.60 -13.76 -8.75
C GLU A 376 24.06 -12.33 -8.42
N GLU A 377 23.98 -11.40 -9.38
CA GLU A 377 24.32 -9.99 -9.14
C GLU A 377 23.29 -9.33 -8.21
N ASP A 378 21.99 -9.58 -8.46
CA ASP A 378 20.90 -9.12 -7.61
C ASP A 378 21.02 -9.72 -6.20
N ARG A 379 21.37 -11.02 -6.11
CA ARG A 379 21.64 -11.69 -4.82
C ARG A 379 22.81 -11.02 -4.08
N ALA A 380 23.93 -10.77 -4.75
CA ALA A 380 25.10 -10.15 -4.15
C ALA A 380 24.78 -8.73 -3.63
N LYS A 381 24.02 -7.94 -4.40
CA LYS A 381 23.54 -6.62 -3.97
C LYS A 381 22.60 -6.69 -2.78
N ALA A 382 21.67 -7.64 -2.75
CA ALA A 382 20.77 -7.85 -1.63
C ALA A 382 21.56 -8.19 -0.35
N VAL A 383 22.52 -9.11 -0.43
CA VAL A 383 23.41 -9.48 0.70
C VAL A 383 24.23 -8.28 1.17
N GLN A 384 24.81 -7.50 0.25
CA GLN A 384 25.56 -6.29 0.61
C GLN A 384 24.66 -5.26 1.32
N THR A 385 23.43 -5.10 0.86
CA THR A 385 22.44 -4.19 1.46
C THR A 385 22.08 -4.66 2.86
N ILE A 386 21.82 -5.96 3.05
CA ILE A 386 21.57 -6.57 4.36
C ILE A 386 22.74 -6.29 5.30
N ASN A 387 23.98 -6.58 4.90
CA ASN A 387 25.16 -6.32 5.73
C ASN A 387 25.29 -4.84 6.10
N THR A 388 25.07 -3.94 5.14
CA THR A 388 25.12 -2.49 5.38
C THR A 388 24.05 -2.03 6.39
N LEU A 389 22.84 -2.60 6.31
CA LEU A 389 21.75 -2.30 7.24
C LEU A 389 22.02 -2.90 8.63
N LEU A 390 22.59 -4.11 8.70
CA LEU A 390 23.02 -4.74 9.95
C LEU A 390 24.13 -3.94 10.63
N ASP A 391 25.13 -3.46 9.89
CA ASP A 391 26.19 -2.61 10.42
C ASP A 391 25.63 -1.29 10.98
N LYS A 392 24.63 -0.71 10.30
CA LYS A 392 23.92 0.48 10.82
C LYS A 392 23.14 0.17 12.09
N ALA A 393 22.45 -0.97 12.13
CA ALA A 393 21.71 -1.42 13.30
C ALA A 393 22.65 -1.64 14.50
N ASP A 394 23.79 -2.31 14.30
CA ASP A 394 24.80 -2.53 15.35
C ASP A 394 25.41 -1.21 15.86
N ARG A 395 25.68 -0.24 14.97
CA ARG A 395 26.12 1.10 15.38
C ARG A 395 25.08 1.80 16.24
N LEU A 396 23.81 1.79 15.85
CA LEU A 396 22.72 2.39 16.62
C LEU A 396 22.53 1.67 17.96
N TYR A 397 22.62 0.34 17.97
CA TYR A 397 22.57 -0.47 19.18
C TYR A 397 23.67 -0.06 20.18
N LYS A 398 24.92 0.09 19.72
CA LYS A 398 26.04 0.55 20.55
C LYS A 398 25.82 1.97 21.11
N ILE A 399 25.20 2.86 20.33
CA ILE A 399 24.85 4.21 20.80
C ILE A 399 23.76 4.14 21.89
N ILE A 400 22.73 3.31 21.72
CA ILE A 400 21.69 3.12 22.75
C ILE A 400 22.32 2.60 24.05
N LEU A 401 23.22 1.62 23.95
CA LEU A 401 23.92 1.07 25.11
C LEU A 401 24.83 2.10 25.80
N SER A 402 25.48 3.01 25.06
CA SER A 402 26.36 4.02 25.66
C SER A 402 25.58 5.16 26.33
N ILE A 403 24.39 5.49 25.84
CA ILE A 403 23.52 6.52 26.44
C ILE A 403 22.90 6.03 27.75
N ARG A 404 22.58 4.73 27.85
CA ARG A 404 21.84 4.15 28.99
C ARG A 404 22.43 4.50 30.36
N PRO A 405 23.72 4.27 30.66
CA PRO A 405 24.28 4.58 31.98
C PRO A 405 24.20 6.07 32.33
N THR A 406 24.36 6.94 31.33
CA THR A 406 24.26 8.39 31.53
C THR A 406 22.83 8.78 31.92
N LEU A 407 21.84 8.18 31.27
CA LEU A 407 20.43 8.41 31.57
C LEU A 407 20.05 7.90 32.97
N GLU A 408 20.51 6.70 33.35
CA GLU A 408 20.29 6.13 34.67
C GLU A 408 20.86 7.03 35.78
N ASN A 409 22.09 7.55 35.59
CA ASN A 409 22.69 8.48 36.54
C ASN A 409 21.92 9.80 36.67
N LEU A 410 21.41 10.34 35.56
CA LEU A 410 20.60 11.57 35.58
C LEU A 410 19.26 11.36 36.31
N LEU A 411 18.63 10.19 36.14
CA LEU A 411 17.39 9.85 36.83
C LEU A 411 17.61 9.71 38.34
N LEU A 412 18.70 9.06 38.77
CA LEU A 412 19.06 8.98 40.19
C LEU A 412 19.26 10.38 40.79
N PHE A 413 20.02 11.24 40.11
CA PHE A 413 20.24 12.61 40.58
C PHE A 413 18.94 13.41 40.68
N SER A 414 18.01 13.24 39.73
CA SER A 414 16.70 13.89 39.77
C SER A 414 15.84 13.42 40.93
N GLN A 415 15.85 12.12 41.25
CA GLN A 415 15.11 11.55 42.37
C GLN A 415 15.67 12.04 43.71
N ASP A 416 16.99 12.07 43.84
CA ASP A 416 17.67 12.59 45.04
C ASP A 416 17.36 14.08 45.24
N TYR A 417 17.41 14.89 44.17
CA TYR A 417 17.12 16.32 44.24
C TYR A 417 15.66 16.60 44.64
N HIS A 418 14.70 15.84 44.09
CA HIS A 418 13.28 15.95 44.45
C HIS A 418 13.03 15.56 45.92
N SER A 419 13.75 14.55 46.42
CA SER A 419 13.70 14.11 47.82
C SER A 419 14.25 15.18 48.77
N THR A 420 15.33 15.87 48.40
CA THR A 420 15.91 16.96 49.20
C THR A 420 15.08 18.24 49.22
N LEU A 421 14.31 18.54 48.17
CA LEU A 421 13.51 19.77 48.10
C LEU A 421 12.11 19.63 48.71
N TYR A 422 11.48 18.47 48.58
CA TYR A 422 10.08 18.28 48.97
C TYR A 422 9.87 17.34 50.16
N GLY A 423 10.92 16.69 50.67
CA GLY A 423 10.81 15.76 51.79
C GLY A 423 10.12 14.44 51.37
N SER A 424 10.59 13.33 51.92
CA SER A 424 9.91 12.04 51.78
C SER A 424 8.66 12.03 52.66
N ASP A 425 7.48 12.19 52.04
CA ASP A 425 6.19 11.90 52.66
C ASP A 425 5.92 10.39 52.77
#